data_AF-A0A7X5VDB6-F1
#
_entry.id   AF-A0A7X5VDB6-F1
#
_cell.length_a   1.000
_cell.length_b   1.000
_cell.length_c   1.000
_cell.angle_alpha   90.00
_cell.angle_beta   90.00
_cell.angle_gamma   90.00
#
_symmetry.space_group_name_H-M   'P 1'
#
loop_
_entity.id
_entity.type
_entity.pdbx_description
1 polymer ?
#
loop_
_entity_poly.entity_id
_entity_poly.type
_entity_poly.pdbx_seq_one_letter_code
_entity_poly.pdbx_strand_id
1 'polypeptide(L)' 'MCIGIEGRVVELDGGAPAAAPTGTVETAEGQRHVCFAFLPDVAVGDLVLVHSGFAINRLDDRGRDQ' A
#
# COMPACT_ATOMS: atom_id res chain seq x y z
N MET A 1 13.42 -2.74 -15.18
CA MET A 1 13.42 -1.41 -14.55
C MET A 1 11.97 -1.08 -14.27
N CYS A 2 11.47 -1.42 -13.08
CA CYS A 2 10.06 -1.31 -12.75
C CYS A 2 9.85 -0.09 -11.85
N ILE A 3 9.12 0.90 -12.36
CA ILE A 3 8.62 2.05 -11.59
C ILE A 3 7.54 1.52 -10.66
N GLY A 4 7.60 1.87 -9.36
CA GLY A 4 6.56 1.50 -8.40
C GLY A 4 5.21 2.10 -8.79
N ILE A 5 4.13 1.45 -8.39
CA ILE A 5 2.76 1.87 -8.69
C ILE A 5 2.15 2.46 -7.44
N GLU A 6 1.52 3.63 -7.57
CA GLU A 6 0.78 4.25 -6.48
C GLU A 6 -0.58 3.56 -6.32
N GLY A 7 -0.97 3.34 -5.08
CA GLY A 7 -2.26 2.73 -4.74
C GLY A 7 -2.79 3.24 -3.42
N ARG A 8 -4.11 3.26 -3.28
CA ARG A 8 -4.79 3.59 -2.02
C ARG A 8 -5.14 2.30 -1.30
N VAL A 9 -4.85 2.23 0.00
CA VAL A 9 -5.24 1.09 0.85
C VAL A 9 -6.76 1.12 1.01
N VAL A 10 -7.43 0.06 0.57
CA VAL A 10 -8.89 -0.09 0.66
C VAL A 10 -9.30 -1.10 1.72
N GLU A 11 -8.40 -2.02 2.09
CA GLU A 11 -8.65 -3.05 3.09
C GLU A 11 -7.34 -3.49 3.76
N LEU A 12 -7.42 -3.82 5.05
CA LEU A 12 -6.34 -4.46 5.80
C LEU A 12 -6.82 -5.82 6.31
N ASP A 13 -6.00 -6.85 6.13
CA ASP A 13 -6.31 -8.21 6.57
C ASP A 13 -6.07 -8.34 8.08
N GLY A 14 -7.15 -8.42 8.86
CA GLY A 14 -7.09 -8.54 10.32
C GLY A 14 -6.61 -9.91 10.83
N GLY A 15 -6.46 -10.91 9.95
CA GLY A 15 -5.92 -12.23 10.28
C GLY A 15 -4.41 -12.34 10.09
N ALA A 16 -3.79 -11.37 9.41
CA ALA A 16 -2.36 -11.36 9.15
C ALA A 16 -1.54 -11.11 10.45
N PRO A 17 -0.38 -11.76 10.60
CA PRO A 17 0.50 -11.50 11.74
C PRO A 17 1.07 -10.08 11.67
N ALA A 18 1.24 -9.44 12.84
CA ALA A 18 1.81 -8.09 12.92
C ALA A 18 3.22 -7.95 12.31
N ALA A 19 3.96 -9.05 12.16
CA ALA A 19 5.27 -9.09 11.50
C ALA A 19 5.18 -9.07 9.95
N ALA A 20 4.00 -9.38 9.39
CA ALA A 20 3.75 -9.38 7.95
C ALA A 20 2.28 -9.00 7.67
N PRO A 21 1.86 -7.76 8.01
CA PRO A 21 0.51 -7.30 7.72
C PRO A 21 0.28 -7.31 6.21
N THR A 22 -0.90 -7.73 5.78
CA THR A 22 -1.30 -7.75 4.37
C THR A 22 -2.65 -7.08 4.18
N GLY A 23 -3.04 -6.86 2.94
CA GLY A 23 -4.35 -6.29 2.61
C GLY A 23 -4.43 -5.90 1.15
N THR A 24 -5.46 -5.13 0.83
CA THR A 24 -5.82 -4.79 -0.54
C THR A 24 -5.58 -3.30 -0.80
N VAL A 25 -4.90 -3.02 -1.90
CA VAL A 25 -4.71 -1.67 -2.44
C VAL A 25 -5.39 -1.54 -3.78
N GLU A 26 -6.05 -0.41 -4.00
CA GLU A 26 -6.60 -0.04 -5.30
C GLU A 26 -5.58 0.83 -6.03
N THR A 27 -5.10 0.34 -7.18
CA THR A 27 -4.20 1.07 -8.07
C THR A 27 -4.90 1.43 -9.36
N ALA A 28 -4.24 2.23 -10.22
CA ALA A 28 -4.75 2.52 -11.56
C ALA A 28 -4.95 1.27 -12.45
N GLU A 29 -4.32 0.14 -12.10
CA GLU A 29 -4.47 -1.13 -12.81
C GLU A 29 -5.54 -2.04 -12.19
N GLY A 30 -6.15 -1.62 -11.07
CA GLY A 30 -7.15 -2.39 -10.31
C GLY A 30 -6.70 -2.75 -8.90
N GLN A 31 -7.45 -3.66 -8.27
CA GLN A 31 -7.18 -4.11 -6.90
C GLN A 31 -6.02 -5.12 -6.87
N ARG A 32 -5.08 -4.92 -5.95
CA ARG A 32 -3.90 -5.77 -5.74
C ARG A 32 -3.81 -6.14 -4.26
N HIS A 33 -3.49 -7.39 -3.98
CA HIS A 33 -3.13 -7.83 -2.63
C HIS A 33 -1.64 -7.56 -2.39
N VAL A 34 -1.31 -6.89 -1.28
CA VAL A 34 0.06 -6.45 -0.98
C VAL A 34 0.43 -6.68 0.47
N CYS A 35 1.74 -6.77 0.73
CA CYS A 35 2.30 -6.86 2.07
C CYS A 35 2.79 -5.48 2.55
N PHE A 36 2.44 -5.13 3.78
CA PHE A 36 2.76 -3.88 4.46
C PHE A 36 3.83 -4.04 5.54
N ALA A 37 4.68 -5.07 5.44
CA ALA A 37 5.75 -5.33 6.43
C ALA A 37 6.68 -4.14 6.68
N PHE A 38 6.81 -3.21 5.72
CA PHE A 38 7.61 -1.99 5.86
C PHE A 38 6.83 -0.77 6.39
N LEU A 39 5.51 -0.90 6.53
CA LEU A 39 4.58 0.16 6.95
C LEU A 39 3.66 -0.39 8.05
N PRO A 40 4.17 -0.62 9.28
CA PRO A 40 3.39 -1.22 10.36
C PRO A 40 2.20 -0.37 10.83
N ASP A 41 2.27 0.94 10.63
CA ASP A 41 1.22 1.92 10.99
C ASP A 41 0.33 2.31 9.80
N VAL A 42 0.28 1.49 8.74
CA VAL A 42 -0.60 1.76 7.59
C VAL A 42 -2.07 1.63 7.98
N ALA A 43 -2.90 2.52 7.45
CA ALA A 43 -4.34 2.53 7.65
C ALA A 43 -5.09 2.47 6.32
N VAL A 44 -6.35 2.01 6.38
CA VAL A 44 -7.27 2.16 5.24
C VAL A 44 -7.42 3.64 4.91
N GLY A 45 -7.28 3.96 3.63
CA GLY A 45 -7.26 5.33 3.12
C GLY A 45 -5.86 5.88 2.86
N ASP A 46 -4.79 5.26 3.36
CA ASP A 46 -3.43 5.69 3.08
C ASP A 46 -3.07 5.50 1.61
N LEU A 47 -2.30 6.45 1.07
CA LEU A 47 -1.68 6.31 -0.24
C LEU A 47 -0.29 5.67 -0.08
N VAL A 48 -0.01 4.62 -0.84
CA VAL A 48 1.23 3.86 -0.74
C VAL A 48 1.86 3.63 -2.11
N LEU A 49 3.19 3.55 -2.12
CA LEU A 49 3.96 3.12 -3.27
C LEU A 49 4.19 1.61 -3.19
N VAL A 50 3.70 0.89 -4.19
CA VAL A 50 3.79 -0.57 -4.31
C VAL A 50 4.89 -0.95 -5.29
N HIS A 51 5.77 -1.85 -4.88
CA HIS A 51 6.79 -2.43 -5.73
C HIS A 51 6.95 -3.93 -5.45
N SER A 52 6.85 -4.75 -6.50
CA SER A 52 7.01 -6.21 -6.41
C SER A 52 6.13 -6.89 -5.35
N GLY A 53 4.89 -6.39 -5.14
CA GLY A 53 3.93 -6.93 -4.18
C GLY A 53 4.06 -6.39 -2.74
N PHE A 54 4.97 -5.45 -2.51
CA PHE A 54 5.17 -4.82 -1.21
C PHE A 54 4.84 -3.33 -1.26
N ALA A 55 4.15 -2.84 -0.24
CA ALA A 55 4.07 -1.41 0.02
C ALA A 55 5.37 -0.98 0.72
N ILE A 56 6.19 -0.19 0.02
CA ILE A 56 7.54 0.18 0.48
C ILE A 56 7.61 1.60 1.03
N ASN A 57 6.60 2.43 0.75
CA ASN A 57 6.56 3.82 1.21
C ASN A 57 5.12 4.30 1.33
N ARG A 58 4.82 5.08 2.38
CA ARG A 58 3.55 5.80 2.50
C ARG A 58 3.73 7.20 1.93
N LEU A 59 2.90 7.54 0.96
CA LEU A 59 2.88 8.85 0.34
C LEU A 59 2.01 9.76 1.21
N ASP A 60 2.60 10.86 1.68
CA ASP A 60 1.84 11.89 2.38
C ASP A 60 0.98 12.63 1.36
N ASP A 61 -0.32 12.82 1.64
CA ASP A 61 -1.30 13.46 0.74
C ASP A 61 -0.98 14.97 0.47
N ARG A 62 0.19 15.46 0.90
CA ARG A 62 0.69 16.85 0.80
C ARG A 62 0.98 17.36 -0.62
N GLY A 63 0.62 16.63 -1.67
CA GLY A 63 0.99 17.01 -3.03
C GLY A 63 0.04 16.47 -4.09
N ARG A 64 -1.24 16.82 -4.03
CA ARG A 64 -2.15 16.77 -5.20
C ARG A 64 -1.95 18.00 -6.11
N ASP A 65 -0.72 18.48 -6.25
CA ASP A 65 -0.30 19.57 -7.14
C ASP A 65 1.03 19.20 -7.82
N GLN A 66 0.97 18.33 -8.84
CA GLN A 66 2.04 18.18 -9.83
C GLN A 66 1.47 17.61 -11.14
#